data_AF-A0A8T5NCA1-F1
#
_entry.id   AF-A0A8T5NCA1-F1
#
_cell.length_a   1.000
_cell.length_b   1.000
_cell.length_c   1.000
_cell.angle_alpha   90.00
_cell.angle_beta   90.00
_cell.angle_gamma   90.00
#
_symmetry.space_group_name_H-M   'P 1'
#
loop_
_entity.id
_entity.type
_entity.pdbx_description
1 polymer ?
#
loop_
_entity_poly.entity_id
_entity_poly.type
_entity_poly.pdbx_seq_one_letter_code
_entity_poly.pdbx_strand_id
1 'polypeptide(L)'
;VMEFIDLISIGTSTADFLDSYLAATASISKGDHNSAYEHLMKGVVSEKMIDAYTGKIRNSNIINDVRSIKEKSDNLINDIMEKEKDYYEAESKNDDNALQSMIAYERLSEMYGILGNQEESTRFDGLAKQKFDLHNKYSDSAKDARLKANDQLKDMEEKYLSPWGGQYIWINPFYYGRISDEYNSIFSKHEGVIQDYRKAGENGMADKTEYDLNNIRSDYKKRSSIFYVFTGIYSLLFIGMLSRTTRSMMAYVRDTSETRMGDNFL
;
A
#
# COMPACT_ATOMS: atom_id res chain seq x y z
N VAL A 1 40.90 17.29 -37.93
CA VAL A 1 39.97 16.15 -37.82
C VAL A 1 39.46 16.00 -36.40
N MET A 2 40.33 15.89 -35.39
CA MET A 2 39.92 15.72 -33.99
C MET A 2 39.04 16.87 -33.45
N GLU A 3 39.43 18.14 -33.64
CA GLU A 3 38.59 19.28 -33.23
C GLU A 3 37.24 19.38 -33.98
N PHE A 4 37.16 18.91 -35.23
CA PHE A 4 35.92 18.93 -36.00
C PHE A 4 34.91 17.90 -35.46
N ILE A 5 35.40 16.74 -35.00
CA ILE A 5 34.59 15.73 -34.32
C ILE A 5 34.07 16.30 -32.98
N ASP A 6 34.92 16.99 -32.21
CA ASP A 6 34.49 17.60 -30.94
C ASP A 6 33.41 18.68 -31.15
N LEU A 7 33.50 19.48 -32.22
CA LEU A 7 32.47 20.45 -32.62
C LEU A 7 31.13 19.79 -32.98
N ILE A 8 31.15 18.69 -33.73
CA ILE A 8 29.93 17.93 -34.05
C ILE A 8 29.32 17.36 -32.77
N SER A 9 30.14 16.84 -31.86
CA SER A 9 29.68 16.31 -30.57
C SER A 9 29.05 17.41 -29.70
N ILE A 10 29.63 18.62 -29.68
CA ILE A 10 29.02 19.78 -29.00
C ILE A 10 27.66 20.11 -29.62
N GLY A 11 27.59 20.19 -30.95
CA GLY A 11 26.33 20.49 -31.66
C GLY A 11 25.23 19.46 -31.37
N THR A 12 25.58 18.17 -31.38
CA THR A 12 24.65 17.07 -31.08
C THR A 12 24.20 17.13 -29.62
N SER A 13 25.14 17.28 -28.69
CA SER A 13 24.83 17.38 -27.25
C SER A 13 23.99 18.61 -26.92
N THR A 14 24.18 19.72 -27.66
CA THR A 14 23.38 20.94 -27.52
C THR A 14 21.94 20.71 -28.00
N ALA A 15 21.75 19.98 -29.10
CA ALA A 15 20.41 19.61 -29.56
C ALA A 15 19.70 18.71 -28.54
N ASP A 16 20.38 17.65 -28.07
CA ASP A 16 19.84 16.73 -27.06
C ASP A 16 19.52 17.45 -25.74
N PHE A 17 20.37 18.40 -25.35
CA PHE A 17 20.15 19.27 -24.19
C PHE A 17 18.88 20.11 -24.36
N LEU A 18 18.72 20.79 -25.49
CA LEU A 18 17.56 21.65 -25.74
C LEU A 18 16.26 20.84 -25.80
N ASP A 19 16.28 19.68 -26.46
CA ASP A 19 15.12 18.79 -26.50
C ASP A 19 14.73 18.30 -25.10
N SER A 20 15.72 17.92 -24.30
CA SER A 20 15.50 17.50 -22.91
C SER A 20 15.00 18.64 -22.02
N TYR A 21 15.54 19.84 -22.17
CA TYR A 21 15.11 21.05 -21.45
C TYR A 21 13.65 21.41 -21.79
N LEU A 22 13.30 21.41 -23.09
CA LEU A 22 11.93 21.69 -23.55
C LEU A 22 10.95 20.61 -23.08
N ALA A 23 11.36 19.34 -23.10
CA ALA A 23 10.53 18.25 -22.59
C ALA A 23 10.33 18.36 -21.07
N ALA A 24 11.39 18.68 -20.30
CA ALA A 24 11.30 18.89 -18.86
C ALA A 24 10.33 20.02 -18.53
N THR A 25 10.50 21.21 -19.10
CA THR A 25 9.60 22.36 -18.89
C THR A 25 8.16 22.06 -19.26
N ALA A 26 7.93 21.35 -20.37
CA ALA A 26 6.59 20.93 -20.77
C ALA A 26 5.96 19.98 -19.74
N SER A 27 6.72 19.03 -19.19
CA SER A 27 6.25 18.12 -18.16
C SER A 27 5.95 18.84 -16.84
N ILE A 28 6.80 19.77 -16.42
CA ILE A 28 6.56 20.64 -15.25
C ILE A 28 5.25 21.42 -15.42
N SER A 29 5.03 22.02 -16.60
CA SER A 29 3.80 22.77 -16.87
C SER A 29 2.52 21.94 -16.83
N LYS A 30 2.64 20.62 -17.01
CA LYS A 30 1.54 19.65 -16.92
C LYS A 30 1.38 19.06 -15.51
N GLY A 31 2.29 19.37 -14.58
CA GLY A 31 2.37 18.76 -13.25
C GLY A 31 2.94 17.35 -13.23
N ASP A 32 3.56 16.89 -14.32
CA ASP A 32 4.22 15.58 -14.39
C ASP A 32 5.69 15.70 -13.98
N HIS A 33 5.92 15.83 -12.67
CA HIS A 33 7.26 16.03 -12.11
C HIS A 33 8.17 14.80 -12.25
N ASN A 34 7.60 13.59 -12.34
CA ASN A 34 8.37 12.36 -12.57
C ASN A 34 9.01 12.38 -13.96
N SER A 35 8.21 12.62 -15.00
CA SER A 35 8.73 12.76 -16.36
C SER A 35 9.65 13.97 -16.49
N ALA A 36 9.33 15.08 -15.81
CA ALA A 36 10.20 16.26 -15.77
C ALA A 36 11.59 15.93 -15.24
N TYR A 37 11.68 15.16 -14.14
CA TYR A 37 12.94 14.71 -13.57
C TYR A 37 13.77 13.89 -14.55
N GLU A 38 13.15 12.91 -15.21
CA GLU A 38 13.85 12.06 -16.18
C GLU A 38 14.42 12.87 -17.35
N HIS A 39 13.65 13.82 -17.87
CA HIS A 39 14.11 14.73 -18.92
C HIS A 39 15.21 15.67 -18.42
N LEU A 40 15.09 16.20 -17.19
CA LEU A 40 16.10 17.04 -16.57
C LEU A 40 17.43 16.29 -16.42
N MET A 41 17.43 15.04 -15.95
CA MET A 41 18.64 14.22 -15.82
C MET A 41 19.30 13.94 -17.17
N LYS A 42 18.51 13.71 -18.24
CA LYS A 42 19.06 13.62 -19.61
C LYS A 42 19.71 14.93 -20.03
N GLY A 43 19.06 16.06 -19.76
CA GLY A 43 19.63 17.39 -20.00
C GLY A 43 20.97 17.61 -19.29
N VAL A 44 21.07 17.21 -18.02
CA VAL A 44 22.32 17.29 -17.24
C VAL A 44 23.44 16.46 -17.87
N VAL A 45 23.13 15.24 -18.32
CA VAL A 45 24.13 14.40 -19.00
C VAL A 45 24.61 15.08 -20.29
N SER A 46 23.70 15.64 -21.08
CA SER A 46 24.05 16.36 -22.31
C SER A 46 24.87 17.63 -22.02
N GLU A 47 24.55 18.38 -20.96
CA GLU A 47 25.35 19.54 -20.53
C GLU A 47 26.77 19.13 -20.12
N LYS A 48 26.92 18.06 -19.35
CA LYS A 48 28.25 17.51 -18.98
C LYS A 48 29.05 17.08 -20.21
N MET A 49 28.38 16.57 -21.26
CA MET A 49 29.03 16.30 -22.54
C MET A 49 29.48 17.58 -23.24
N ILE A 50 28.63 18.62 -23.28
CA ILE A 50 29.00 19.95 -23.81
C ILE A 50 30.25 20.46 -23.08
N ASP A 51 30.30 20.40 -21.75
CA ASP A 51 31.47 20.82 -20.98
C ASP A 51 32.73 20.00 -21.33
N ALA A 52 32.62 18.67 -21.33
CA ALA A 52 33.72 17.76 -21.61
C ALA A 52 34.34 17.98 -23.01
N TYR A 53 33.52 18.27 -24.02
CA TYR A 53 34.00 18.59 -25.38
C TYR A 53 34.49 20.04 -25.50
N THR A 54 33.84 20.99 -24.82
CA THR A 54 34.30 22.39 -24.75
C THR A 54 35.72 22.48 -24.22
N GLY A 55 36.07 21.68 -23.20
CA GLY A 55 37.42 21.60 -22.65
C GLY A 55 38.51 21.13 -23.63
N LYS A 56 38.14 20.55 -24.77
CA LYS A 56 39.06 20.05 -25.80
C LYS A 56 39.30 21.02 -26.95
N ILE A 57 38.41 22.01 -27.13
CA ILE A 57 38.55 23.02 -28.19
C ILE A 57 39.78 23.91 -27.90
N ARG A 58 40.64 24.10 -28.90
CA ARG A 58 41.82 24.98 -28.81
C ARG A 58 41.74 26.16 -29.78
N ASN A 59 40.93 26.05 -30.82
CA ASN A 59 40.72 27.11 -31.80
C ASN A 59 40.13 28.39 -31.15
N SER A 60 40.94 29.44 -31.13
CA SER A 60 40.61 30.75 -30.53
C SER A 60 39.43 31.47 -31.18
N ASN A 61 39.10 31.15 -32.43
CA ASN A 61 38.04 31.84 -33.16
C ASN A 61 36.63 31.39 -32.74
N ILE A 62 36.51 30.18 -32.17
CA ILE A 62 35.22 29.55 -31.83
C ILE A 62 35.08 29.24 -30.34
N ILE A 63 36.18 29.27 -29.58
CA ILE A 63 36.19 28.88 -28.18
C ILE A 63 35.26 29.76 -27.32
N ASN A 64 35.10 31.03 -27.69
CA ASN A 64 34.19 31.95 -26.99
C ASN A 64 32.72 31.57 -27.22
N ASP A 65 32.35 31.20 -28.45
CA ASP A 65 31.00 30.78 -28.77
C ASP A 65 30.63 29.48 -28.05
N VAL A 66 31.54 28.50 -28.08
CA VAL A 66 31.35 27.21 -27.40
C VAL A 66 31.26 27.40 -25.87
N ARG A 67 32.09 28.26 -25.28
CA ARG A 67 31.98 28.61 -23.85
C ARG A 67 30.65 29.29 -23.52
N SER A 68 30.15 30.16 -24.40
CA SER A 68 28.84 30.80 -24.22
C SER A 68 27.69 29.77 -24.28
N ILE A 69 27.79 28.75 -25.14
CA ILE A 69 26.82 27.64 -25.17
C ILE A 69 26.82 26.91 -23.84
N LYS A 70 28.00 26.51 -23.34
CA LYS A 70 28.14 25.85 -22.03
C LYS A 70 27.52 26.69 -20.91
N GLU A 71 27.88 27.97 -20.82
CA GLU A 71 27.39 28.86 -19.77
C GLU A 71 25.86 29.03 -19.83
N LYS A 72 25.28 29.10 -21.04
CA LYS A 72 23.82 29.14 -21.20
C LYS A 72 23.16 27.83 -20.81
N SER A 73 23.70 26.69 -21.20
CA SER A 73 23.12 25.38 -20.84
C SER A 73 23.17 25.14 -19.33
N ASP A 74 24.28 25.49 -18.68
CA ASP A 74 24.45 25.39 -17.23
C ASP A 74 23.42 26.27 -16.49
N ASN A 75 23.32 27.56 -16.87
CA ASN A 75 22.34 28.47 -16.28
C ASN A 75 20.88 27.98 -16.43
N LEU A 76 20.55 27.40 -17.59
CA LEU A 76 19.20 26.88 -17.85
C LEU A 76 18.87 25.62 -17.02
N ILE A 77 19.82 24.70 -16.85
CA ILE A 77 19.64 23.55 -15.95
C ILE A 77 19.48 24.02 -14.52
N ASN A 78 20.33 24.94 -14.06
CA ASN A 78 20.32 25.40 -12.68
C ASN A 78 18.99 26.10 -12.35
N ASP A 79 18.45 26.89 -13.28
CA ASP A 79 17.12 27.53 -13.10
C ASP A 79 15.97 26.52 -12.99
N ILE A 80 15.97 25.45 -13.80
CA ILE A 80 14.93 24.40 -13.69
C ILE A 80 15.13 23.57 -12.42
N MET A 81 16.36 23.22 -12.07
CA MET A 81 16.65 22.45 -10.86
C MET A 81 16.18 23.18 -9.61
N GLU A 82 16.45 24.48 -9.50
CA GLU A 82 15.97 25.28 -8.37
C GLU A 82 14.44 25.28 -8.28
N LYS A 83 13.72 25.37 -9.41
CA LYS A 83 12.25 25.28 -9.42
C LYS A 83 11.72 23.91 -9.01
N GLU A 84 12.34 22.83 -9.48
CA GLU A 84 11.88 21.47 -9.16
C GLU A 84 12.21 21.06 -7.72
N LYS A 85 13.28 21.62 -7.13
CA LYS A 85 13.61 21.36 -5.73
C LYS A 85 12.47 21.72 -4.80
N ASP A 86 11.80 22.86 -5.00
CA ASP A 86 10.67 23.28 -4.17
C ASP A 86 9.54 22.23 -4.15
N TYR A 87 9.26 21.61 -5.31
CA TYR A 87 8.28 20.54 -5.41
C TYR A 87 8.72 19.31 -4.61
N TYR A 88 9.95 18.83 -4.81
CA TYR A 88 10.45 17.65 -4.10
C TYR A 88 10.66 17.89 -2.60
N GLU A 89 10.94 19.12 -2.17
CA GLU A 89 10.98 19.49 -0.76
C GLU A 89 9.61 19.41 -0.10
N ALA A 90 8.54 19.79 -0.81
CA ALA A 90 7.18 19.62 -0.31
C ALA A 90 6.81 18.13 -0.25
N GLU A 91 7.14 17.37 -1.31
CA GLU A 91 6.82 15.96 -1.43
C GLU A 91 7.56 15.08 -0.40
N SER A 92 8.83 15.41 -0.14
CA SER A 92 9.67 14.67 0.82
C SER A 92 9.24 14.81 2.29
N LYS A 93 8.40 15.81 2.59
CA LYS A 93 7.80 16.03 3.91
C LYS A 93 6.47 15.32 4.09
N ASN A 94 6.01 14.57 3.08
CA ASN A 94 4.77 13.80 3.14
C ASN A 94 4.96 12.52 3.96
N ASP A 95 4.66 12.59 5.26
CA ASP A 95 4.81 11.47 6.19
C ASP A 95 3.79 10.33 5.98
N ASP A 96 2.78 10.52 5.14
CA ASP A 96 1.77 9.49 4.88
C ASP A 96 2.26 8.39 3.93
N ASN A 97 3.35 8.64 3.19
CA ASN A 97 3.92 7.68 2.23
C ASN A 97 5.45 7.69 2.30
N ALA A 98 6.01 6.69 2.99
CA ALA A 98 7.44 6.56 3.19
C ALA A 98 8.21 6.36 1.87
N LEU A 99 7.68 5.58 0.93
CA LEU A 99 8.31 5.35 -0.38
C LEU A 99 8.37 6.63 -1.22
N GLN A 100 7.28 7.38 -1.26
CA GLN A 100 7.21 8.64 -2.01
C GLN A 100 8.15 9.69 -1.41
N SER A 101 8.17 9.81 -0.08
CA SER A 101 9.14 10.64 0.64
C SER A 101 10.59 10.25 0.33
N MET A 102 10.89 8.95 0.33
CA MET A 102 12.23 8.42 0.01
C MET A 102 12.67 8.85 -1.39
N ILE A 103 11.83 8.59 -2.41
CA ILE A 103 12.13 8.96 -3.80
C ILE A 103 12.35 10.47 -3.92
N ALA A 104 11.54 11.28 -3.25
CA ALA A 104 11.71 12.73 -3.26
C ALA A 104 13.06 13.16 -2.63
N TYR A 105 13.47 12.54 -1.53
CA TYR A 105 14.79 12.80 -0.92
C TYR A 105 15.96 12.34 -1.79
N GLU A 106 15.85 11.20 -2.48
CA GLU A 106 16.87 10.74 -3.43
C GLU A 106 17.06 11.75 -4.57
N ARG A 107 15.94 12.23 -5.14
CA ARG A 107 15.97 13.25 -6.20
C ARG A 107 16.56 14.58 -5.72
N LEU A 108 16.20 15.02 -4.52
CA LEU A 108 16.82 16.21 -3.90
C LEU A 108 18.33 16.01 -3.72
N SER A 109 18.76 14.86 -3.22
CA SER A 109 20.17 14.52 -3.06
C SER A 109 20.94 14.65 -4.37
N GLU A 110 20.40 14.07 -5.45
CA GLU A 110 20.99 14.14 -6.79
C GLU A 110 21.03 15.59 -7.31
N MET A 111 19.93 16.35 -7.19
CA MET A 111 19.87 17.76 -7.62
C MET A 111 20.87 18.64 -6.87
N TYR A 112 20.94 18.55 -5.54
CA TYR A 112 21.92 19.32 -4.75
C TYR A 112 23.36 18.92 -5.09
N GLY A 113 23.60 17.64 -5.38
CA GLY A 113 24.91 17.16 -5.84
C GLY A 113 25.30 17.76 -7.19
N ILE A 114 24.36 17.86 -8.13
CA ILE A 114 24.59 18.47 -9.45
C ILE A 114 24.84 19.98 -9.33
N LEU A 115 24.11 20.67 -8.46
CA LEU A 115 24.30 22.09 -8.15
C LEU A 115 25.59 22.39 -7.35
N GLY A 116 26.39 21.36 -7.04
CA GLY A 116 27.65 21.50 -6.31
C GLY A 116 27.51 21.69 -4.80
N ASN A 117 26.31 21.53 -4.24
CA ASN A 117 26.06 21.59 -2.81
C ASN A 117 26.14 20.18 -2.19
N GLN A 118 27.37 19.72 -1.97
CA GLN A 118 27.63 18.37 -1.47
C GLN A 118 27.11 18.13 -0.04
N GLU A 119 27.06 19.17 0.79
CA GLU A 119 26.57 19.08 2.17
C GLU A 119 25.08 18.73 2.18
N GLU A 120 24.26 19.49 1.44
CA GLU A 120 22.83 19.23 1.32
C GLU A 120 22.55 17.91 0.59
N SER A 121 23.31 17.59 -0.46
CA SER A 121 23.23 16.29 -1.14
C SER A 121 23.39 15.13 -0.15
N THR A 122 24.45 15.16 0.66
CA THR A 122 24.71 14.13 1.68
C THR A 122 23.63 14.08 2.76
N ARG A 123 23.11 15.25 3.17
CA ARG A 123 22.00 15.35 4.13
C ARG A 123 20.75 14.65 3.60
N PHE A 124 20.37 14.93 2.36
CA PHE A 124 19.17 14.34 1.75
C PHE A 124 19.33 12.85 1.42
N ASP A 125 20.52 12.38 1.04
CA ASP A 125 20.84 10.95 0.95
C ASP A 125 20.63 10.24 2.30
N GLY A 126 21.07 10.86 3.40
CA GLY A 126 20.82 10.34 4.75
C GLY A 126 19.33 10.26 5.12
N LEU A 127 18.54 11.25 4.70
CA LEU A 127 17.09 11.26 4.93
C LEU A 127 16.35 10.22 4.05
N ALA A 128 16.78 10.04 2.81
CA ALA A 128 16.28 8.98 1.93
C ALA A 128 16.47 7.60 2.57
N LYS A 129 17.67 7.31 3.09
CA LYS A 129 17.95 6.05 3.81
C LYS A 129 17.05 5.83 5.03
N GLN A 130 16.79 6.87 5.81
CA GLN A 130 15.86 6.78 6.94
C GLN A 130 14.42 6.47 6.49
N LYS A 131 13.97 7.08 5.38
CA LYS A 131 12.65 6.78 4.82
C LYS A 131 12.60 5.38 4.20
N PHE A 132 13.69 4.89 3.61
CA PHE A 132 13.81 3.51 3.14
C PHE A 132 13.70 2.51 4.30
N ASP A 133 14.39 2.75 5.41
CA ASP A 133 14.29 1.91 6.61
C ASP A 133 12.86 1.92 7.17
N LEU A 134 12.19 3.07 7.14
CA LEU A 134 10.80 3.21 7.57
C LEU A 134 9.84 2.44 6.63
N HIS A 135 10.03 2.55 5.32
CA HIS A 135 9.30 1.78 4.32
C HIS A 135 9.42 0.27 4.58
N ASN A 136 10.66 -0.22 4.74
CA ASN A 136 10.92 -1.64 5.00
C ASN A 136 10.26 -2.09 6.31
N LYS A 137 10.39 -1.30 7.38
CA LYS A 137 9.78 -1.58 8.67
C LYS A 137 8.25 -1.72 8.57
N TYR A 138 7.58 -0.80 7.88
CA TYR A 138 6.13 -0.88 7.70
C TYR A 138 5.71 -2.03 6.79
N SER A 139 6.45 -2.26 5.68
CA SER A 139 6.18 -3.35 4.75
C SER A 139 6.33 -4.73 5.40
N ASP A 140 7.40 -4.94 6.17
CA ASP A 140 7.66 -6.18 6.89
C ASP A 140 6.64 -6.38 8.03
N SER A 141 6.35 -5.33 8.81
CA SER A 141 5.31 -5.35 9.85
C SER A 141 3.96 -5.76 9.26
N ALA A 142 3.55 -5.13 8.16
CA ALA A 142 2.30 -5.42 7.47
C ALA A 142 2.25 -6.87 6.97
N LYS A 143 3.34 -7.35 6.35
CA LYS A 143 3.44 -8.72 5.85
C LYS A 143 3.31 -9.75 6.98
N ASP A 144 4.05 -9.58 8.07
CA ASP A 144 4.00 -10.47 9.22
C ASP A 144 2.62 -10.45 9.90
N ALA A 145 2.04 -9.26 10.06
CA ALA A 145 0.72 -9.12 10.65
C ALA A 145 -0.37 -9.75 9.77
N ARG A 146 -0.26 -9.64 8.45
CA ARG A 146 -1.17 -10.30 7.50
C ARG A 146 -1.07 -11.81 7.58
N LEU A 147 0.14 -12.37 7.61
CA LEU A 147 0.35 -13.82 7.77
C LEU A 147 -0.28 -14.32 9.07
N LYS A 148 -0.01 -13.64 10.20
CA LYS A 148 -0.61 -13.99 11.50
C LYS A 148 -2.13 -13.88 11.51
N ALA A 149 -2.71 -12.90 10.80
CA ALA A 149 -4.16 -12.76 10.71
C ALA A 149 -4.79 -13.88 9.88
N ASN A 150 -4.12 -14.31 8.80
CA ASN A 150 -4.56 -15.44 7.97
C ASN A 150 -4.43 -16.77 8.72
N ASP A 151 -3.34 -16.98 9.45
CA ASP A 151 -3.16 -18.17 10.30
C ASP A 151 -4.22 -18.21 11.39
N GLN A 152 -4.51 -17.08 12.05
CA GLN A 152 -5.60 -17.00 13.03
C GLN A 152 -6.97 -17.32 12.41
N LEU A 153 -7.24 -16.82 11.20
CA LEU A 153 -8.48 -17.15 10.48
C LEU A 153 -8.58 -18.66 10.26
N LYS A 154 -7.52 -19.29 9.74
CA LYS A 154 -7.47 -20.72 9.48
C LYS A 154 -7.63 -21.54 10.76
N ASP A 155 -6.91 -21.20 11.83
CA ASP A 155 -6.99 -21.87 13.12
C ASP A 155 -8.41 -21.76 13.72
N MET A 156 -9.04 -20.61 13.61
CA MET A 156 -10.42 -20.39 14.04
C MET A 156 -11.40 -21.25 13.22
N GLU A 157 -11.23 -21.31 11.89
CA GLU A 157 -12.06 -22.15 11.02
C GLU A 157 -11.92 -23.64 11.36
N GLU A 158 -10.70 -24.14 11.56
CA GLU A 158 -10.45 -25.55 11.90
C GLU A 158 -10.95 -25.93 13.30
N LYS A 159 -10.85 -25.02 14.27
CA LYS A 159 -11.16 -25.30 15.67
C LYS A 159 -12.63 -25.12 16.04
N TYR A 160 -13.30 -24.13 15.43
CA TYR A 160 -14.64 -23.72 15.85
C TYR A 160 -15.72 -23.94 14.78
N LEU A 161 -15.35 -24.15 13.52
CA LEU A 161 -16.30 -24.37 12.44
C LEU A 161 -16.27 -25.82 11.96
N SER A 162 -17.42 -26.30 11.48
CA SER A 162 -17.56 -27.66 10.97
C SER A 162 -17.53 -27.65 9.44
N PRO A 163 -16.68 -28.46 8.79
CA PRO A 163 -16.67 -28.55 7.33
C PRO A 163 -17.93 -29.29 6.84
N TRP A 164 -18.73 -28.65 6.00
CA TRP A 164 -19.90 -29.25 5.36
C TRP A 164 -19.99 -28.80 3.89
N GLY A 165 -19.99 -29.76 2.97
CA GLY A 165 -20.11 -29.48 1.53
C GLY A 165 -19.00 -28.58 0.95
N GLY A 166 -17.79 -28.64 1.51
CA GLY A 166 -16.65 -27.79 1.10
C GLY A 166 -16.67 -26.37 1.68
N GLN A 167 -17.58 -26.07 2.60
CA GLN A 167 -17.63 -24.79 3.33
C GLN A 167 -17.51 -25.03 4.83
N TYR A 168 -16.87 -24.12 5.55
CA TYR A 168 -16.84 -24.15 7.01
C TYR A 168 -18.09 -23.45 7.55
N ILE A 169 -18.91 -24.20 8.28
CA ILE A 169 -20.20 -23.75 8.78
C ILE A 169 -20.16 -23.67 10.30
N TRP A 170 -20.75 -22.59 10.78
CA TRP A 170 -20.97 -22.38 12.18
C TRP A 170 -22.30 -22.99 12.62
N ILE A 171 -22.23 -24.11 13.35
CA ILE A 171 -23.41 -24.89 13.80
C ILE A 171 -23.60 -24.82 15.32
N ASN A 172 -22.49 -24.71 16.09
CA ASN A 172 -22.53 -24.77 17.55
C ASN A 172 -22.79 -23.39 18.18
N PRO A 173 -23.93 -23.16 18.86
CA PRO A 173 -24.27 -21.89 19.49
C PRO A 173 -23.40 -21.54 20.71
N PHE A 174 -22.77 -22.51 21.36
CA PHE A 174 -21.93 -22.27 22.54
C PHE A 174 -20.64 -21.51 22.22
N TYR A 175 -20.20 -21.53 20.96
CA TYR A 175 -18.99 -20.82 20.52
C TYR A 175 -19.27 -19.43 19.94
N TYR A 176 -20.51 -18.91 20.05
CA TYR A 176 -20.88 -17.65 19.41
C TYR A 176 -20.01 -16.46 19.78
N GLY A 177 -19.90 -16.19 21.08
CA GLY A 177 -19.09 -15.06 21.54
C GLY A 177 -17.66 -15.18 21.04
N ARG A 178 -17.07 -16.37 21.19
CA ARG A 178 -15.69 -16.62 20.80
C ARG A 178 -15.44 -16.46 19.30
N ILE A 179 -16.28 -17.04 18.44
CA ILE A 179 -16.13 -16.90 16.98
C ILE A 179 -16.28 -15.43 16.58
N SER A 180 -17.26 -14.72 17.15
CA SER A 180 -17.45 -13.29 16.87
C SER A 180 -16.24 -12.46 17.30
N ASP A 181 -15.66 -12.74 18.47
CA ASP A 181 -14.48 -12.05 18.99
C ASP A 181 -13.24 -12.32 18.11
N GLU A 182 -13.05 -13.57 17.65
CA GLU A 182 -11.96 -13.94 16.74
C GLU A 182 -12.08 -13.22 15.40
N TYR A 183 -13.27 -13.19 14.77
CA TYR A 183 -13.49 -12.44 13.53
C TYR A 183 -13.22 -10.93 13.73
N ASN A 184 -13.69 -10.34 14.83
CA ASN A 184 -13.42 -8.94 15.13
C ASN A 184 -11.91 -8.67 15.30
N SER A 185 -11.19 -9.58 15.95
CA SER A 185 -9.72 -9.52 16.06
C SER A 185 -9.05 -9.58 14.69
N ILE A 186 -9.47 -10.50 13.81
CA ILE A 186 -8.96 -10.66 12.44
C ILE A 186 -9.24 -9.40 11.60
N PHE A 187 -10.44 -8.82 11.71
CA PHE A 187 -10.79 -7.58 11.02
C PHE A 187 -9.89 -6.43 11.43
N SER A 188 -9.72 -6.21 12.74
CA SER A 188 -8.84 -5.15 13.25
C SER A 188 -7.38 -5.34 12.83
N LYS A 189 -6.89 -6.58 12.81
CA LYS A 189 -5.54 -6.89 12.29
C LYS A 189 -5.40 -6.53 10.81
N HIS A 190 -6.36 -6.90 9.97
CA HIS A 190 -6.34 -6.55 8.55
C HIS A 190 -6.43 -5.03 8.33
N GLU A 191 -7.25 -4.31 9.11
CA GLU A 191 -7.29 -2.85 9.06
C GLU A 191 -5.95 -2.21 9.42
N GLY A 192 -5.28 -2.73 10.46
CA GLY A 192 -3.92 -2.31 10.82
C GLY A 192 -2.91 -2.58 9.69
N VAL A 193 -2.95 -3.76 9.08
CA VAL A 193 -2.11 -4.13 7.92
C VAL A 193 -2.32 -3.17 6.75
N ILE A 194 -3.56 -2.81 6.43
CA ILE A 194 -3.89 -1.87 5.35
C ILE A 194 -3.25 -0.50 5.64
N GLN A 195 -3.32 -0.02 6.88
CA GLN A 195 -2.69 1.24 7.27
C GLN A 195 -1.15 1.18 7.16
N ASP A 196 -0.53 0.08 7.61
CA ASP A 196 0.92 -0.10 7.51
C ASP A 196 1.38 -0.15 6.05
N TYR A 197 0.67 -0.85 5.15
CA TYR A 197 0.99 -0.84 3.72
C TYR A 197 0.84 0.55 3.10
N ARG A 198 -0.22 1.31 3.45
CA ARG A 198 -0.38 2.69 2.96
C ARG A 198 0.77 3.59 3.42
N LYS A 199 1.16 3.51 4.69
CA LYS A 199 2.32 4.22 5.24
C LYS A 199 3.63 3.82 4.59
N ALA A 200 3.79 2.55 4.25
CA ALA A 200 4.94 2.10 3.47
C ALA A 200 4.94 2.69 2.06
N GLY A 201 3.79 3.06 1.50
CA GLY A 201 3.63 3.44 0.09
C GLY A 201 3.24 2.27 -0.83
N GLU A 202 2.93 1.12 -0.25
CA GLU A 202 2.56 -0.13 -0.93
C GLU A 202 1.06 -0.19 -1.22
N ASN A 203 0.55 0.82 -1.94
CA ASN A 203 -0.89 1.00 -2.18
C ASN A 203 -1.54 -0.24 -2.83
N GLY A 204 -0.86 -0.89 -3.77
CA GLY A 204 -1.38 -2.12 -4.40
C GLY A 204 -1.56 -3.28 -3.42
N MET A 205 -0.68 -3.41 -2.41
CA MET A 205 -0.83 -4.42 -1.36
C MET A 205 -1.90 -4.02 -0.33
N ALA A 206 -2.04 -2.73 -0.04
CA ALA A 206 -3.12 -2.21 0.78
C ALA A 206 -4.48 -2.53 0.15
N ASP A 207 -4.68 -2.20 -1.14
CA ASP A 207 -5.93 -2.44 -1.87
C ASP A 207 -6.27 -3.92 -1.96
N LYS A 208 -5.27 -4.77 -2.21
CA LYS A 208 -5.45 -6.23 -2.19
C LYS A 208 -5.89 -6.73 -0.81
N THR A 209 -5.29 -6.20 0.26
CA THR A 209 -5.64 -6.59 1.64
C THR A 209 -7.04 -6.09 2.02
N GLU A 210 -7.43 -4.91 1.55
CA GLU A 210 -8.77 -4.37 1.71
C GLU A 210 -9.83 -5.22 0.99
N TYR A 211 -9.52 -5.69 -0.22
CA TYR A 211 -10.36 -6.66 -0.94
C TYR A 211 -10.51 -7.97 -0.15
N ASP A 212 -9.41 -8.52 0.36
CA ASP A 212 -9.42 -9.74 1.17
C ASP A 212 -10.27 -9.55 2.45
N LEU A 213 -10.09 -8.44 3.17
CA LEU A 213 -10.88 -8.10 4.36
C LEU A 213 -12.39 -8.05 4.04
N ASN A 214 -12.76 -7.45 2.91
CA ASN A 214 -14.16 -7.37 2.50
C ASN A 214 -14.75 -8.76 2.18
N ASN A 215 -13.96 -9.66 1.61
CA ASN A 215 -14.37 -11.06 1.42
C ASN A 215 -14.57 -11.77 2.76
N ILE A 216 -13.64 -11.63 3.71
CA ILE A 216 -13.78 -12.24 5.06
C ILE A 216 -15.02 -11.68 5.76
N ARG A 217 -15.31 -10.39 5.65
CA ARG A 217 -16.53 -9.77 6.21
C ARG A 217 -17.81 -10.31 5.57
N SER A 218 -17.79 -10.49 4.25
CA SER A 218 -18.91 -11.07 3.51
C SER A 218 -19.16 -12.52 3.96
N ASP A 219 -18.10 -13.30 4.08
CA ASP A 219 -18.15 -14.68 4.57
C ASP A 219 -18.67 -14.77 6.00
N TYR A 220 -18.20 -13.89 6.89
CA TYR A 220 -18.74 -13.78 8.24
C TYR A 220 -20.25 -13.51 8.24
N LYS A 221 -20.72 -12.53 7.46
CA LYS A 221 -22.17 -12.23 7.36
C LYS A 221 -22.98 -13.42 6.87
N LYS A 222 -22.48 -14.12 5.85
CA LYS A 222 -23.13 -15.32 5.31
C LYS A 222 -23.20 -16.43 6.36
N ARG A 223 -22.09 -16.71 7.04
CA ARG A 223 -22.00 -17.75 8.08
C ARG A 223 -22.86 -17.42 9.28
N SER A 224 -22.88 -16.17 9.72
CA SER A 224 -23.76 -15.68 10.79
C SER A 224 -25.24 -15.83 10.43
N SER A 225 -25.62 -15.54 9.18
CA SER A 225 -27.00 -15.74 8.70
C SER A 225 -27.42 -17.21 8.76
N ILE A 226 -26.56 -18.11 8.29
CA ILE A 226 -26.78 -19.57 8.37
C ILE A 226 -26.90 -20.02 9.83
N PHE A 227 -26.02 -19.53 10.70
CA PHE A 227 -26.05 -19.82 12.12
C PHE A 227 -27.38 -19.45 12.77
N TYR A 228 -27.94 -18.27 12.47
CA TYR A 228 -29.25 -17.86 13.00
C TYR A 228 -30.39 -18.77 12.51
N VAL A 229 -30.34 -19.24 11.26
CA VAL A 229 -31.32 -20.22 10.75
C VAL A 229 -31.23 -21.54 11.54
N PHE A 230 -30.04 -22.09 11.74
CA PHE A 230 -29.85 -23.31 12.54
C PHE A 230 -30.30 -23.12 13.99
N THR A 231 -29.99 -21.96 14.58
CA THR A 231 -30.40 -21.63 15.95
C THR A 231 -31.91 -21.53 16.07
N GLY A 232 -32.60 -20.97 15.07
CA GLY A 232 -34.06 -20.97 14.98
C GLY A 232 -34.64 -22.38 14.92
N ILE A 233 -34.06 -23.27 14.10
CA ILE A 233 -34.47 -24.68 14.02
C ILE A 233 -34.27 -25.38 15.36
N TYR A 234 -33.12 -25.24 16.01
CA TYR A 234 -32.86 -25.83 17.33
C TYR A 234 -33.87 -25.33 18.37
N SER A 235 -34.19 -24.04 18.35
CA SER A 235 -35.17 -23.45 19.27
C SER A 235 -36.57 -24.04 19.05
N LEU A 236 -37.00 -24.21 17.79
CA LEU A 236 -38.28 -24.82 17.45
C LEU A 236 -38.34 -26.30 17.89
N LEU A 237 -37.27 -27.07 17.65
CA LEU A 237 -37.19 -28.47 18.10
C LEU A 237 -37.25 -28.57 19.63
N PHE A 238 -36.56 -27.69 20.33
CA PHE A 238 -36.57 -27.63 21.80
C PHE A 238 -37.98 -27.31 22.34
N ILE A 239 -38.66 -26.30 21.79
CA ILE A 239 -40.04 -25.96 22.15
C ILE A 239 -41.00 -27.12 21.83
N GLY A 240 -40.81 -27.81 20.70
CA GLY A 240 -41.59 -28.98 20.32
C GLY A 240 -41.42 -30.14 21.30
N MET A 241 -40.19 -30.42 21.72
CA MET A 241 -39.89 -31.42 22.75
C MET A 241 -40.52 -31.06 24.10
N LEU A 242 -40.37 -29.81 24.56
CA LEU A 242 -41.00 -29.33 25.79
C LEU A 242 -42.53 -29.49 25.72
N SER A 243 -43.14 -29.07 24.62
CA SER A 243 -44.59 -29.19 24.40
C SER A 243 -45.06 -30.64 24.46
N ARG A 244 -44.30 -31.57 23.88
CA ARG A 244 -44.57 -33.01 23.94
C ARG A 244 -44.46 -33.52 25.39
N THR A 245 -43.39 -33.20 26.09
CA THR A 245 -43.16 -33.64 27.48
C THR A 245 -44.25 -33.11 28.41
N THR A 246 -44.61 -31.83 28.30
CA THR A 246 -45.71 -31.24 29.09
C THR A 246 -47.04 -31.93 28.81
N ARG A 247 -47.37 -32.23 27.54
CA ARG A 247 -48.60 -32.98 27.20
C ARG A 247 -48.59 -34.40 27.74
N SER A 248 -47.48 -35.13 27.62
CA SER A 248 -47.31 -36.47 28.18
C SER A 248 -47.47 -36.46 29.71
N MET A 249 -46.91 -35.45 30.38
CA MET A 249 -47.03 -35.31 31.82
C MET A 249 -48.46 -34.96 32.25
N MET A 250 -49.17 -34.11 31.50
CA MET A 250 -50.60 -33.83 31.73
C MET A 250 -51.47 -35.08 31.54
N ALA A 251 -51.21 -35.89 30.52
CA ALA A 251 -51.91 -37.16 30.29
C ALA A 251 -51.69 -38.13 31.46
N TYR A 252 -50.44 -38.27 31.93
CA TYR A 252 -50.12 -39.10 33.09
C TYR A 252 -50.84 -38.64 34.38
N VAL A 253 -50.89 -37.33 34.64
CA VAL A 253 -51.63 -36.77 35.78
C VAL A 253 -53.13 -37.02 35.66
N ARG A 254 -53.69 -36.95 34.45
CA ARG A 254 -55.10 -37.26 34.20
C ARG A 254 -55.40 -38.73 34.44
N ASP A 255 -54.61 -39.65 33.91
CA ASP A 255 -54.81 -41.10 34.07
C ASP A 255 -54.69 -41.54 35.55
N THR A 256 -53.75 -40.95 36.29
CA THR A 256 -53.61 -41.20 37.73
C THR A 256 -54.77 -40.63 38.56
N SER A 257 -55.37 -39.51 38.13
CA SER A 257 -56.59 -38.97 38.76
C SER A 257 -57.82 -39.85 38.53
N GLU A 258 -57.96 -40.44 37.33
CA GLU A 258 -59.05 -41.36 36.99
C GLU A 258 -58.91 -42.70 37.74
N THR A 259 -57.68 -43.20 37.90
CA THR A 259 -57.41 -44.43 38.67
C THR A 259 -57.76 -44.27 40.15
N ARG A 260 -57.52 -43.08 40.72
CA ARG A 260 -57.85 -42.77 42.12
C ARG A 260 -59.35 -42.56 42.38
N MET A 261 -60.13 -42.28 41.34
CA MET A 261 -61.59 -42.26 41.40
C MET A 261 -62.20 -43.65 41.16
N GLY A 262 -61.57 -44.50 40.35
CA GLY A 262 -62.02 -45.88 40.11
C GLY A 262 -61.91 -46.81 41.32
N ASP A 263 -60.93 -46.61 42.19
CA ASP A 263 -60.72 -47.42 43.41
C ASP A 263 -61.73 -47.12 44.55
N ASN A 264 -62.59 -46.10 44.38
CA ASN A 264 -63.66 -45.78 45.33
C ASN A 264 -65.03 -46.36 44.91
N PHE A 265 -65.10 -47.14 43.82
CA PHE A 265 -66.35 -47.73 43.30
C PHE A 265 -66.33 -49.26 43.16
N LEU A 266 -65.38 -49.95 43.81
CA LEU A 266 -65.40 -51.40 44.03
C LEU A 266 -65.57 -51.73 45.51
#